data_AF-U1KPD0-F1
#
_entry.id   AF-U1KPD0-F1
#
_cell.length_a   1.000
_cell.length_b   1.000
_cell.length_c   1.000
_cell.angle_alpha   90.00
_cell.angle_beta   90.00
_cell.angle_gamma   90.00
#
_symmetry.space_group_name_H-M   'P 1'
#
loop_
_entity.id
_entity.type
_entity.pdbx_description
1 polymer ?
#
loop_
_entity_poly.entity_id
_entity_poly.type
_entity_poly.pdbx_seq_one_letter_code
_entity_poly.pdbx_strand_id
1 'polypeptide(L)'
;MALEQDIAKLIEASNDLTTIVDNKIQDIDSKVLSAKSTVDGYISQVNNYIDSARDKQSHFRVTKNQALIPNADSTFPLNWSGGFVKSAKVVETVTTGVEVDQRSALAREFLQAISSDTKYFAGSFKIWELEYYPNRRGDNIGTAAYLMFQYLRRPTTMTVGAVVKHIKGVVPNGFWCQGLEANQPAKICGGSMAHGGRNHYTHCHPYVNGAGKPETETGIIQVALPAVVTGDVDLTKKQWGQFAYLGDADQPAYN
;
A
#
# COMPACT_ATOMS: atom_id res chain seq x y z
N MET A 1 1.42 -40.02 -74.03
CA MET A 1 1.06 -38.64 -74.41
C MET A 1 -0.04 -38.01 -73.55
N ALA A 2 -1.27 -38.56 -73.43
CA ALA A 2 -2.31 -37.94 -72.60
C ALA A 2 -1.94 -37.90 -71.09
N LEU A 3 -1.47 -39.03 -70.54
CA LEU A 3 -1.08 -39.14 -69.13
C LEU A 3 0.11 -38.23 -68.75
N GLU A 4 1.11 -38.12 -69.63
CA GLU A 4 2.27 -37.24 -69.43
C GLU A 4 1.87 -35.76 -69.44
N GLN A 5 0.91 -35.40 -70.30
CA GLN A 5 0.36 -34.05 -70.36
C GLN A 5 -0.48 -33.71 -69.12
N ASP A 6 -1.22 -34.68 -68.57
CA ASP A 6 -1.98 -34.51 -67.33
C ASP A 6 -1.08 -34.40 -66.10
N ILE A 7 0.03 -35.17 -66.05
CA ILE A 7 1.04 -35.05 -64.99
C ILE A 7 1.70 -33.66 -65.02
N ALA A 8 2.05 -33.15 -66.20
CA ALA A 8 2.65 -31.81 -66.33
C ALA A 8 1.71 -30.72 -65.81
N LYS A 9 0.42 -30.77 -66.15
CA LYS A 9 -0.60 -29.83 -65.65
C LYS A 9 -0.78 -29.92 -64.14
N LEU A 10 -0.72 -31.12 -63.57
CA LEU A 10 -0.83 -31.32 -62.12
C LEU A 10 0.36 -30.69 -61.38
N ILE A 11 1.58 -30.86 -61.91
CA ILE A 11 2.79 -30.25 -61.36
C ILE A 11 2.69 -28.72 -61.40
N GLU A 12 2.24 -28.16 -62.52
CA GLU A 12 2.02 -26.71 -62.68
C GLU A 12 1.01 -26.19 -61.65
N ALA A 13 -0.16 -26.83 -61.54
CA ALA A 13 -1.17 -26.46 -60.56
C ALA A 13 -0.68 -26.58 -59.10
N SER A 14 0.17 -27.57 -58.81
CA SER A 14 0.78 -27.75 -57.49
C SER A 14 1.78 -26.65 -57.16
N ASN A 15 2.59 -26.23 -58.15
CA ASN A 15 3.54 -25.12 -57.99
C ASN A 15 2.81 -23.78 -57.82
N ASP A 16 1.74 -23.55 -58.57
CA ASP A 16 0.87 -22.38 -58.44
C ASP A 16 0.21 -22.32 -57.06
N LEU A 17 -0.34 -23.45 -56.58
CA LEU A 17 -0.93 -23.53 -55.24
C LEU A 17 0.11 -23.25 -54.15
N THR A 18 1.31 -23.83 -54.27
CA THR A 18 2.40 -23.60 -53.31
C THR A 18 2.77 -22.11 -53.25
N THR A 19 2.91 -21.47 -54.42
CA THR A 19 3.18 -20.03 -54.52
C THR A 19 2.08 -19.17 -53.88
N ILE A 20 0.81 -19.52 -54.12
CA ILE A 20 -0.33 -18.81 -53.52
C ILE A 20 -0.32 -18.96 -51.99
N VAL A 21 -0.09 -20.17 -51.50
CA VAL A 21 -0.05 -20.47 -50.06
C VAL A 21 1.09 -19.71 -49.39
N ASP A 22 2.30 -19.74 -49.95
CA ASP A 22 3.45 -19.03 -49.39
C ASP A 22 3.20 -17.52 -49.33
N ASN A 23 2.65 -16.93 -50.40
CA ASN A 23 2.29 -15.51 -50.42
C ASN A 23 1.22 -15.17 -49.37
N LYS A 24 0.24 -16.06 -49.16
CA LYS A 24 -0.80 -15.85 -48.14
C LYS A 24 -0.25 -16.00 -46.73
N ILE A 25 0.66 -16.94 -46.48
CA ILE A 25 1.33 -17.11 -45.19
C ILE A 25 2.13 -15.83 -44.87
N GLN A 26 2.91 -15.32 -45.82
CA GLN A 26 3.67 -14.07 -45.62
C GLN A 26 2.77 -12.86 -45.33
N ASP A 27 1.65 -12.72 -46.05
CA ASP A 27 0.66 -11.66 -45.80
C ASP A 27 0.01 -11.80 -44.40
N ILE A 28 -0.31 -13.03 -43.99
CA ILE A 28 -0.84 -13.32 -42.65
C ILE A 28 0.20 -12.96 -41.58
N ASP A 29 1.44 -13.42 -41.71
CA ASP A 29 2.50 -13.14 -40.75
C ASP A 29 2.75 -11.64 -40.61
N SER A 30 2.78 -10.91 -41.73
CA SER A 30 2.92 -9.45 -41.75
C SER A 30 1.78 -8.76 -40.99
N LYS A 31 0.53 -9.17 -41.25
CA LYS A 31 -0.66 -8.62 -40.56
C LYS A 31 -0.65 -8.93 -39.07
N VAL A 32 -0.28 -10.16 -38.69
CA VAL A 32 -0.19 -10.57 -37.28
C VAL A 32 0.89 -9.78 -36.55
N LEU A 33 2.08 -9.59 -37.15
CA LEU A 33 3.15 -8.78 -36.58
C LEU A 33 2.73 -7.31 -36.42
N SER A 34 2.07 -6.74 -37.42
CA SER A 34 1.55 -5.37 -37.36
C SER A 34 0.49 -5.20 -36.27
N ALA A 35 -0.46 -6.14 -36.17
CA ALA A 35 -1.48 -6.14 -35.14
C ALA A 35 -0.87 -6.28 -33.74
N LYS A 36 0.10 -7.18 -33.57
CA LYS A 36 0.83 -7.34 -32.30
C LYS A 36 1.53 -6.04 -31.89
N SER A 37 2.29 -5.43 -32.80
CA SER A 37 2.97 -4.15 -32.55
C SER A 37 1.99 -3.05 -32.14
N THR A 38 0.81 -2.99 -32.78
CA THR A 38 -0.25 -2.04 -32.45
C THR A 38 -0.81 -2.29 -31.04
N VAL A 39 -1.09 -3.53 -30.69
CA VAL A 39 -1.59 -3.92 -29.35
C VAL A 39 -0.55 -3.63 -28.28
N ASP A 40 0.71 -3.98 -28.49
CA ASP A 40 1.82 -3.70 -27.57
C ASP A 40 1.99 -2.18 -27.36
N GLY A 41 1.80 -1.39 -28.43
CA GLY A 41 1.76 0.06 -28.39
C GLY A 41 0.62 0.60 -27.52
N TYR A 42 -0.61 0.08 -27.68
CA TYR A 42 -1.74 0.48 -26.86
C TYR A 42 -1.56 0.10 -25.39
N ILE A 43 -1.06 -1.11 -25.09
CA ILE A 43 -0.76 -1.52 -23.70
C ILE A 43 0.21 -0.55 -23.06
N SER A 44 1.28 -0.18 -23.76
CA SER A 44 2.27 0.79 -23.26
C SER A 44 1.65 2.16 -23.00
N GLN A 45 0.80 2.66 -23.91
CA GLN A 45 0.10 3.93 -23.73
C GLN A 45 -0.84 3.92 -22.52
N VAL A 46 -1.61 2.84 -22.35
CA VAL A 46 -2.55 2.68 -21.22
C VAL A 46 -1.79 2.61 -19.89
N ASN A 47 -0.69 1.85 -19.81
CA ASN A 47 0.12 1.78 -18.60
C ASN A 47 0.69 3.16 -18.22
N ASN A 48 1.24 3.89 -19.20
CA ASN A 48 1.74 5.24 -18.98
C ASN A 48 0.64 6.21 -18.51
N TYR A 49 -0.57 6.09 -19.07
CA TYR A 49 -1.70 6.90 -18.66
C TYR A 49 -2.14 6.58 -17.21
N ILE A 50 -2.24 5.30 -16.85
CA ILE A 50 -2.61 4.87 -15.49
C ILE A 50 -1.58 5.37 -14.47
N ASP A 51 -0.28 5.18 -14.74
CA ASP A 51 0.78 5.66 -13.85
C ASP A 51 0.73 7.19 -13.70
N SER A 52 0.52 7.90 -14.81
CA SER A 52 0.38 9.36 -14.76
C SER A 52 -0.86 9.81 -14.00
N ALA A 53 -2.00 9.14 -14.19
CA ALA A 53 -3.25 9.47 -13.51
C ALA A 53 -3.15 9.23 -12.00
N ARG A 54 -2.47 8.15 -11.60
CA ARG A 54 -2.16 7.85 -10.19
C ARG A 54 -1.30 8.94 -9.56
N ASP A 55 -0.19 9.31 -10.21
CA ASP A 55 0.73 10.33 -9.69
C ASP A 55 0.10 11.74 -9.66
N LYS A 56 -0.87 12.03 -10.54
CA LYS A 56 -1.59 13.31 -10.59
C LYS A 56 -2.78 13.39 -9.62
N GLN A 57 -3.21 12.27 -9.04
CA GLN A 57 -4.35 12.25 -8.14
C GLN A 57 -4.00 12.98 -6.83
N SER A 58 -4.83 13.93 -6.43
CA SER A 58 -4.73 14.47 -5.06
C SER A 58 -5.26 13.47 -4.06
N HIS A 59 -4.47 13.19 -3.03
CA HIS A 59 -4.83 12.26 -1.96
C HIS A 59 -5.18 13.02 -0.68
N PHE A 60 -6.32 12.69 -0.09
CA PHE A 60 -6.76 13.24 1.18
C PHE A 60 -6.89 12.10 2.20
N ARG A 61 -6.43 12.33 3.42
CA ARG A 61 -6.67 11.38 4.51
C ARG A 61 -8.11 11.48 5.00
N VAL A 62 -8.71 10.33 5.24
CA VAL A 62 -10.03 10.20 5.88
C VAL A 62 -9.91 9.81 7.35
N THR A 63 -8.71 9.41 7.79
CA THR A 63 -8.41 9.20 9.22
C THR A 63 -8.05 10.52 9.90
N LYS A 64 -8.41 10.65 11.18
CA LYS A 64 -8.02 11.75 12.06
C LYS A 64 -6.61 11.54 12.63
N ASN A 65 -5.96 12.65 13.00
CA ASN A 65 -4.70 12.68 13.74
C ASN A 65 -3.56 11.81 13.17
N GLN A 66 -3.23 12.01 11.90
CA GLN A 66 -2.07 11.34 11.28
C GLN A 66 -0.74 11.71 11.95
N ALA A 67 -0.60 12.94 12.44
CA ALA A 67 0.60 13.41 13.13
C ALA A 67 0.80 12.78 14.53
N LEU A 68 -0.16 11.97 14.99
CA LEU A 68 -0.17 11.31 16.29
C LEU A 68 0.02 12.28 17.47
N ILE A 69 -0.69 13.41 17.43
CA ILE A 69 -0.77 14.33 18.56
C ILE A 69 -1.41 13.60 19.77
N PRO A 70 -0.88 13.73 21.00
CA PRO A 70 -1.42 13.04 22.16
C PRO A 70 -2.83 13.55 22.50
N ASN A 71 -3.63 12.70 23.14
CA ASN A 71 -4.85 13.11 23.84
C ASN A 71 -4.52 14.01 25.05
N ALA A 72 -5.55 14.56 25.70
CA ALA A 72 -5.37 15.48 26.83
C ALA A 72 -4.53 14.86 27.97
N ASP A 73 -4.71 13.56 28.23
CA ASP A 73 -3.98 12.83 29.28
C ASP A 73 -2.57 12.39 28.85
N SER A 74 -2.19 12.63 27.59
CA SER A 74 -0.92 12.19 26.99
C SER A 74 -0.67 10.67 27.07
N THR A 75 -1.73 9.88 27.20
CA THR A 75 -1.65 8.40 27.33
C THR A 75 -1.74 7.69 25.98
N PHE A 76 -2.32 8.34 24.98
CA PHE A 76 -2.55 7.74 23.66
C PHE A 76 -2.70 8.83 22.58
N PRO A 77 -2.51 8.53 21.27
CA PRO A 77 -2.84 9.47 20.21
C PRO A 77 -4.33 9.86 20.21
N LEU A 78 -4.62 11.16 20.14
CA LEU A 78 -5.98 11.70 20.05
C LEU A 78 -6.74 11.09 18.86
N ASN A 79 -8.03 10.79 19.04
CA ASN A 79 -8.92 10.19 18.03
C ASN A 79 -8.57 8.76 17.57
N TRP A 80 -7.55 8.12 18.14
CA TRP A 80 -7.26 6.72 17.93
C TRP A 80 -7.68 5.90 19.14
N SER A 81 -8.15 4.68 18.91
CA SER A 81 -8.54 3.74 19.96
C SER A 81 -7.45 2.66 20.13
N GLY A 82 -7.26 2.17 21.36
CA GLY A 82 -6.12 1.32 21.71
C GLY A 82 -6.19 -0.15 21.27
N GLY A 83 -7.38 -0.73 21.13
CA GLY A 83 -7.50 -2.16 20.84
C GLY A 83 -6.78 -3.01 21.89
N PHE A 84 -5.87 -3.89 21.44
CA PHE A 84 -5.03 -4.73 22.31
C PHE A 84 -3.61 -4.16 22.53
N VAL A 85 -3.47 -2.83 22.42
CA VAL A 85 -2.27 -2.13 22.89
C VAL A 85 -2.27 -2.09 24.41
N LYS A 86 -1.20 -2.61 25.02
CA LYS A 86 -0.96 -2.64 26.46
C LYS A 86 -0.48 -1.29 26.99
N SER A 87 0.45 -0.67 26.28
CA SER A 87 0.96 0.66 26.63
C SER A 87 1.40 1.41 25.38
N ALA A 88 1.33 2.75 25.44
CA ALA A 88 1.76 3.63 24.37
C ALA A 88 2.54 4.81 24.95
N LYS A 89 3.63 5.20 24.30
CA LYS A 89 4.40 6.39 24.68
C LYS A 89 5.00 7.08 23.47
N VAL A 90 5.11 8.40 23.54
CA VAL A 90 5.90 9.16 22.57
C VAL A 90 7.37 8.88 22.83
N VAL A 91 8.10 8.44 21.79
CA VAL A 91 9.56 8.24 21.88
C VAL A 91 10.33 9.36 21.21
N GLU A 92 9.73 10.06 20.25
CA GLU A 92 10.36 11.17 19.53
C GLU A 92 9.30 12.14 19.00
N THR A 93 9.60 13.43 18.99
CA THR A 93 8.87 14.43 18.20
C THR A 93 9.73 14.89 17.03
N VAL A 94 9.29 14.58 15.81
CA VAL A 94 9.98 14.93 14.58
C VAL A 94 9.52 16.31 14.14
N THR A 95 10.40 17.30 14.30
CA THR A 95 10.08 18.72 14.11
C THR A 95 10.54 19.25 12.76
N THR A 96 9.67 19.97 12.03
CA THR A 96 10.05 20.67 10.79
C THR A 96 10.87 21.93 11.11
N GLY A 97 11.75 22.36 10.21
CA GLY A 97 12.65 23.51 10.37
C GLY A 97 13.99 23.22 11.06
N VAL A 98 14.22 22.00 11.53
CA VAL A 98 15.48 21.56 12.14
C VAL A 98 16.45 21.07 11.04
N GLU A 99 17.73 21.47 11.12
CA GLU A 99 18.77 21.00 10.19
C GLU A 99 18.97 19.49 10.28
N VAL A 100 19.30 18.86 9.15
CA VAL A 100 19.38 17.39 9.04
C VAL A 100 20.44 16.80 9.97
N ASP A 101 21.57 17.48 10.16
CA ASP A 101 22.67 17.08 11.05
C ASP A 101 22.35 17.27 12.54
N GLN A 102 21.35 18.09 12.87
CA GLN A 102 20.87 18.32 14.24
C GLN A 102 19.77 17.33 14.66
N ARG A 103 19.29 16.47 13.77
CA ARG A 103 18.23 15.50 14.05
C ARG A 103 18.78 14.24 14.72
N SER A 104 17.97 13.66 15.61
CA SER A 104 18.26 12.33 16.16
C SER A 104 18.29 11.27 15.06
N ALA A 105 19.03 10.18 15.28
CA ALA A 105 19.09 9.06 14.35
C ALA A 105 17.69 8.46 14.07
N LEU A 106 16.83 8.40 15.09
CA LEU A 106 15.47 7.88 14.96
C LEU A 106 14.59 8.78 14.09
N ALA A 107 14.65 10.11 14.27
CA ALA A 107 13.92 11.05 13.43
C ALA A 107 14.37 10.96 11.96
N ARG A 108 15.69 10.86 11.73
CA ARG A 108 16.25 10.70 10.37
C ARG A 108 15.81 9.38 9.74
N GLU A 109 15.86 8.27 10.47
CA GLU A 109 15.42 6.95 9.98
C GLU A 109 13.97 7.00 9.49
N PHE A 110 13.06 7.58 10.28
CA PHE A 110 11.65 7.71 9.91
C PHE A 110 11.40 8.68 8.74
N LEU A 111 12.15 9.79 8.66
CA LEU A 111 12.05 10.72 7.53
C LEU A 111 12.63 10.14 6.23
N GLN A 112 13.72 9.38 6.32
CA GLN A 112 14.34 8.69 5.18
C GLN A 112 13.44 7.59 4.60
N ALA A 113 12.63 6.95 5.45
CA ALA A 113 11.62 5.98 5.01
C ALA A 113 10.62 6.59 4.00
N ILE A 114 10.36 7.89 4.11
CA ILE A 114 9.44 8.66 3.26
C ILE A 114 10.13 9.69 2.35
N SER A 115 11.44 9.54 2.14
CA SER A 115 12.23 10.47 1.30
C SER A 115 12.08 11.95 1.71
N SER A 116 11.94 12.23 3.01
CA SER A 116 11.66 13.56 3.57
C SER A 116 12.68 14.00 4.63
N ASP A 117 13.89 13.44 4.61
CA ASP A 117 15.01 13.86 5.49
C ASP A 117 15.60 15.20 5.01
N THR A 118 14.79 16.25 5.13
CA THR A 118 15.07 17.63 4.73
C THR A 118 14.72 18.58 5.88
N LYS A 119 15.23 19.81 5.82
CA LYS A 119 14.95 20.83 6.83
C LYS A 119 13.45 21.11 6.96
N TYR A 120 12.76 21.30 5.85
CA TYR A 120 11.34 21.67 5.82
C TYR A 120 10.50 20.58 5.18
N PHE A 121 9.55 20.04 5.94
CA PHE A 121 8.51 19.11 5.49
C PHE A 121 7.15 19.50 6.05
N ALA A 122 6.11 18.83 5.54
CA ALA A 122 4.72 19.07 5.88
C ALA A 122 4.43 18.68 7.34
N GLY A 123 4.55 19.66 8.24
CA GLY A 123 4.17 19.58 9.65
C GLY A 123 5.06 18.68 10.51
N SER A 124 5.21 19.04 11.78
CA SER A 124 5.83 18.16 12.78
C SER A 124 4.90 16.98 13.09
N PHE A 125 5.47 15.83 13.47
CA PHE A 125 4.72 14.63 13.87
C PHE A 125 5.42 13.89 15.01
N LYS A 126 4.76 12.88 15.58
CA LYS A 126 5.31 12.07 16.67
C LYS A 126 5.54 10.62 16.26
N ILE A 127 6.61 10.04 16.80
CA ILE A 127 6.85 8.60 16.75
C ILE A 127 6.38 8.03 18.08
N TRP A 128 5.48 7.07 18.02
CA TRP A 128 4.95 6.37 19.18
C TRP A 128 5.49 4.96 19.24
N GLU A 129 5.91 4.54 20.42
CA GLU A 129 6.16 3.14 20.74
C GLU A 129 4.89 2.54 21.32
N LEU A 130 4.42 1.45 20.69
CA LEU A 130 3.24 0.70 21.11
C LEU A 130 3.69 -0.67 21.61
N GLU A 131 3.47 -0.97 22.88
CA GLU A 131 3.55 -2.32 23.42
C GLU A 131 2.19 -2.99 23.30
N TYR A 132 2.12 -4.21 22.78
CA TYR A 132 0.86 -4.89 22.52
C TYR A 132 0.87 -6.36 22.93
N TYR A 133 -0.34 -6.88 23.14
CA TYR A 133 -0.56 -8.30 23.37
C TYR A 133 -0.52 -9.10 22.07
N PRO A 134 -0.03 -10.35 22.11
CA PRO A 134 0.10 -11.20 20.92
C PRO A 134 -1.26 -11.72 20.41
N ASN A 135 -2.30 -11.67 21.23
CA ASN A 135 -3.66 -12.16 20.96
C ASN A 135 -4.70 -11.45 21.84
N ARG A 136 -5.98 -11.84 21.73
CA ARG A 136 -7.09 -11.17 22.44
C ARG A 136 -7.22 -11.47 23.93
N ARG A 137 -6.33 -12.30 24.50
CA ARG A 137 -6.31 -12.66 25.93
C ARG A 137 -7.57 -13.38 26.43
N GLY A 138 -7.49 -13.91 27.65
CA GLY A 138 -8.57 -14.64 28.31
C GLY A 138 -9.10 -15.79 27.45
N ASP A 139 -10.41 -15.95 27.41
CA ASP A 139 -11.08 -16.99 26.62
C ASP A 139 -10.85 -16.86 25.10
N ASN A 140 -10.34 -15.71 24.64
CA ASN A 140 -10.07 -15.43 23.23
C ASN A 140 -8.56 -15.48 22.87
N ILE A 141 -7.72 -16.12 23.69
CA ILE A 141 -6.28 -16.29 23.44
C ILE A 141 -5.95 -16.97 22.10
N GLY A 142 -6.89 -17.75 21.55
CA GLY A 142 -6.80 -18.36 20.21
C GLY A 142 -7.10 -17.41 19.04
N THR A 143 -7.48 -16.16 19.30
CA THR A 143 -7.90 -15.18 18.27
C THR A 143 -6.86 -14.10 18.09
N ALA A 144 -6.66 -13.67 16.83
CA ALA A 144 -5.79 -12.55 16.50
C ALA A 144 -6.21 -11.25 17.21
N ALA A 145 -5.22 -10.58 17.80
CA ALA A 145 -5.39 -9.24 18.33
C ALA A 145 -5.44 -8.21 17.19
N TYR A 146 -6.00 -7.04 17.48
CA TYR A 146 -5.87 -5.86 16.64
C TYR A 146 -5.25 -4.71 17.44
N LEU A 147 -4.46 -3.88 16.76
CA LEU A 147 -3.73 -2.78 17.38
C LEU A 147 -4.54 -1.48 17.34
N MET A 148 -3.84 -0.36 17.55
CA MET A 148 -4.37 0.99 17.44
C MET A 148 -5.26 1.14 16.21
N PHE A 149 -6.50 1.59 16.40
CA PHE A 149 -7.52 1.57 15.37
C PHE A 149 -8.34 2.84 15.27
N GLN A 150 -8.96 3.02 14.11
CA GLN A 150 -9.96 4.05 13.87
C GLN A 150 -11.03 3.53 12.91
N TYR A 151 -12.26 3.98 13.11
CA TYR A 151 -13.35 3.79 12.16
C TYR A 151 -13.37 4.94 11.16
N LEU A 152 -13.64 4.63 9.90
CA LEU A 152 -13.75 5.62 8.84
C LEU A 152 -14.89 5.29 7.88
N ARG A 153 -15.49 6.34 7.30
CA ARG A 153 -16.37 6.16 6.14
C ARG A 153 -15.55 5.61 4.99
N ARG A 154 -16.00 4.49 4.44
CA ARG A 154 -15.22 3.66 3.53
C ARG A 154 -15.14 4.28 2.13
N PRO A 155 -13.97 4.71 1.65
CA PRO A 155 -13.80 5.12 0.24
C PRO A 155 -13.89 3.91 -0.69
N THR A 156 -14.14 4.15 -1.99
CA THR A 156 -14.15 3.08 -3.01
C THR A 156 -12.76 2.49 -3.21
N THR A 157 -11.76 3.36 -3.29
CA THR A 157 -10.35 3.00 -3.36
C THR A 157 -9.62 3.83 -2.34
N MET A 158 -8.77 3.17 -1.56
CA MET A 158 -7.98 3.81 -0.53
C MET A 158 -6.62 3.16 -0.40
N THR A 159 -5.63 3.93 0.02
CA THR A 159 -4.35 3.39 0.49
C THR A 159 -4.27 3.58 1.98
N VAL A 160 -3.82 2.55 2.67
CA VAL A 160 -3.52 2.60 4.09
C VAL A 160 -2.03 2.45 4.27
N GLY A 161 -1.45 3.29 5.11
CA GLY A 161 -0.02 3.24 5.35
C GLY A 161 0.41 3.92 6.64
N ALA A 162 1.63 3.59 7.07
CA ALA A 162 2.37 4.25 8.12
C ALA A 162 3.87 4.01 7.91
N VAL A 163 4.70 4.78 8.59
CA VAL A 163 6.11 4.40 8.80
C VAL A 163 6.15 3.56 10.06
N VAL A 164 6.62 2.31 9.94
CA VAL A 164 6.63 1.36 11.06
C VAL A 164 7.99 0.69 11.17
N LYS A 165 8.42 0.48 12.41
CA LYS A 165 9.60 -0.29 12.78
C LYS A 165 9.22 -1.35 13.81
N HIS A 166 9.59 -2.60 13.55
CA HIS A 166 9.41 -3.68 14.51
C HIS A 166 10.57 -3.72 15.50
N ILE A 167 10.27 -3.78 16.79
CA ILE A 167 11.28 -3.85 17.85
C ILE A 167 11.37 -5.26 18.42
N LYS A 168 10.25 -5.89 18.81
CA LYS A 168 10.23 -7.26 19.33
C LYS A 168 8.84 -7.90 19.28
N GLY A 169 8.81 -9.22 19.47
CA GLY A 169 7.59 -10.01 19.61
C GLY A 169 7.03 -10.48 18.26
N VAL A 170 5.72 -10.79 18.24
CA VAL A 170 5.02 -11.18 17.01
C VAL A 170 4.91 -9.97 16.09
N VAL A 171 5.39 -10.11 14.85
CA VAL A 171 5.30 -9.05 13.84
C VAL A 171 3.84 -8.82 13.43
N PRO A 172 3.28 -7.62 13.63
CA PRO A 172 1.93 -7.31 13.18
C PRO A 172 1.84 -7.25 11.65
N ASN A 173 0.66 -7.52 11.09
CA ASN A 173 0.41 -7.47 9.66
C ASN A 173 -0.94 -6.81 9.31
N GLY A 174 -1.20 -6.61 8.02
CA GLY A 174 -2.42 -5.97 7.53
C GLY A 174 -2.46 -4.46 7.77
N PHE A 175 -3.30 -3.76 6.99
CA PHE A 175 -3.46 -2.31 7.05
C PHE A 175 -2.09 -1.59 7.07
N TRP A 176 -1.86 -0.68 8.01
CA TRP A 176 -0.63 0.10 8.09
C TRP A 176 0.60 -0.68 8.62
N CYS A 177 0.47 -1.99 8.91
CA CYS A 177 1.60 -2.91 9.14
C CYS A 177 1.79 -3.91 8.00
N GLN A 178 1.06 -3.80 6.89
CA GLN A 178 1.24 -4.72 5.76
C GLN A 178 2.68 -4.60 5.21
N GLY A 179 3.37 -5.73 5.10
CA GLY A 179 4.77 -5.79 4.67
C GLY A 179 5.80 -5.49 5.75
N LEU A 180 5.40 -5.28 7.01
CA LEU A 180 6.33 -5.13 8.13
C LEU A 180 7.14 -6.42 8.35
N GLU A 181 8.42 -6.28 8.65
CA GLU A 181 9.36 -7.37 8.88
C GLU A 181 10.11 -7.16 10.18
N ALA A 182 10.49 -8.25 10.85
CA ALA A 182 11.32 -8.18 12.04
C ALA A 182 12.73 -7.69 11.70
N ASN A 183 13.34 -6.94 12.63
CA ASN A 183 14.74 -6.52 12.58
C ASN A 183 15.13 -5.66 11.37
N GLN A 184 14.16 -5.03 10.71
CA GLN A 184 14.40 -4.07 9.63
C GLN A 184 14.36 -2.62 10.17
N PRO A 185 15.06 -1.68 9.51
CA PRO A 185 14.85 -0.26 9.74
C PRO A 185 13.39 0.14 9.52
N ALA A 186 13.01 1.30 10.03
CA ALA A 186 11.71 1.90 9.80
C ALA A 186 11.43 2.00 8.29
N LYS A 187 10.27 1.51 7.87
CA LYS A 187 9.86 1.54 6.46
C LYS A 187 8.39 1.86 6.34
N ILE A 188 7.98 2.31 5.15
CA ILE A 188 6.57 2.45 4.84
C ILE A 188 5.97 1.05 4.76
N CYS A 189 4.97 0.81 5.60
CA CYS A 189 4.15 -0.39 5.59
C CYS A 189 2.73 0.02 5.21
N GLY A 190 2.02 -0.84 4.50
CA GLY A 190 0.73 -0.45 3.94
C GLY A 190 0.33 -1.22 2.69
N GLY A 191 -0.77 -0.78 2.12
CA GLY A 191 -1.25 -1.27 0.84
C GLY A 191 -2.54 -0.60 0.40
N SER A 192 -2.89 -0.83 -0.86
CA SER A 192 -4.11 -0.33 -1.46
C SER A 192 -5.24 -1.33 -1.28
N MET A 193 -6.43 -0.80 -1.00
CA MET A 193 -7.64 -1.55 -0.76
C MET A 193 -8.77 -0.93 -1.57
N ALA A 194 -9.58 -1.79 -2.17
CA ALA A 194 -10.78 -1.40 -2.88
C ALA A 194 -12.01 -2.05 -2.24
N HIS A 195 -13.11 -1.32 -2.25
CA HIS A 195 -14.36 -1.75 -1.68
C HIS A 195 -15.52 -1.48 -2.64
N GLY A 196 -16.42 -2.46 -2.77
CA GLY A 196 -17.70 -2.31 -3.49
C GLY A 196 -18.83 -1.88 -2.55
N GLY A 197 -19.78 -1.09 -3.05
CA GLY A 197 -20.92 -0.57 -2.28
C GLY A 197 -20.63 0.78 -1.58
N ARG A 198 -21.65 1.64 -1.51
CA ARG A 198 -21.59 2.98 -0.90
C ARG A 198 -22.27 2.99 0.47
N ASN A 199 -21.99 4.01 1.28
CA ASN A 199 -22.58 4.19 2.62
C ASN A 199 -22.24 3.08 3.64
N HIS A 200 -20.98 2.63 3.64
CA HIS A 200 -20.45 1.72 4.65
C HIS A 200 -19.28 2.36 5.40
N TYR A 201 -19.01 1.88 6.60
CA TYR A 201 -17.77 2.16 7.30
C TYR A 201 -16.79 0.99 7.14
N THR A 202 -15.52 1.24 7.46
CA THR A 202 -14.50 0.22 7.62
C THR A 202 -13.62 0.55 8.81
N HIS A 203 -12.78 -0.41 9.18
CA HIS A 203 -11.78 -0.24 10.23
C HIS A 203 -10.42 0.01 9.60
N CYS A 204 -9.54 0.67 10.34
CA CYS A 204 -8.13 0.78 10.03
C CYS A 204 -7.33 0.24 11.21
N HIS A 205 -6.92 -1.03 11.17
CA HIS A 205 -6.11 -1.64 12.23
C HIS A 205 -5.25 -2.81 11.75
N PRO A 206 -3.97 -2.88 12.15
CA PRO A 206 -3.17 -4.09 12.01
C PRO A 206 -3.70 -5.21 12.89
N TYR A 207 -3.36 -6.43 12.49
CA TYR A 207 -3.57 -7.63 13.27
C TYR A 207 -2.26 -8.14 13.86
N VAL A 208 -2.37 -8.85 14.97
CA VAL A 208 -1.28 -9.63 15.56
C VAL A 208 -1.73 -11.08 15.67
N ASN A 209 -1.08 -11.95 14.91
CA ASN A 209 -1.44 -13.37 14.78
C ASN A 209 -0.64 -14.24 15.76
N GLY A 210 -0.63 -13.88 17.04
CA GLY A 210 0.04 -14.64 18.10
C GLY A 210 -0.90 -15.60 18.83
N ALA A 211 -1.78 -16.28 18.10
CA ALA A 211 -2.72 -17.24 18.67
C ALA A 211 -1.95 -18.30 19.50
N GLY A 212 -2.43 -18.55 20.73
CA GLY A 212 -1.81 -19.53 21.64
C GLY A 212 -0.54 -19.07 22.35
N LYS A 213 -0.02 -17.85 22.09
CA LYS A 213 1.09 -17.28 22.86
C LYS A 213 0.64 -16.83 24.26
N PRO A 214 1.49 -16.98 25.29
CA PRO A 214 1.14 -16.59 26.65
C PRO A 214 0.96 -15.08 26.76
N GLU A 215 0.07 -14.64 27.64
CA GLU A 215 -0.22 -13.20 27.85
C GLU A 215 0.97 -12.41 28.42
N THR A 216 1.97 -13.10 28.96
CA THR A 216 3.22 -12.51 29.44
C THR A 216 4.16 -12.13 28.29
N GLU A 217 3.98 -12.70 27.09
CA GLU A 217 4.71 -12.28 25.91
C GLU A 217 4.10 -10.98 25.38
N THR A 218 4.91 -9.96 25.10
CA THR A 218 4.46 -8.71 24.48
C THR A 218 5.30 -8.37 23.26
N GLY A 219 4.66 -7.74 22.28
CA GLY A 219 5.35 -7.16 21.14
C GLY A 219 5.52 -5.66 21.29
N ILE A 220 6.49 -5.09 20.57
CA ILE A 220 6.74 -3.66 20.50
C ILE A 220 6.98 -3.26 19.05
N ILE A 221 6.27 -2.21 18.62
CA ILE A 221 6.54 -1.49 17.38
C ILE A 221 6.70 -0.01 17.66
N GLN A 222 7.41 0.68 16.76
CA GLN A 222 7.38 2.14 16.66
C GLN A 222 6.62 2.53 15.39
N VAL A 223 5.72 3.50 15.49
CA VAL A 223 4.84 3.92 14.40
C VAL A 223 4.79 5.45 14.29
N ALA A 224 4.73 5.94 13.06
CA ALA A 224 4.45 7.32 12.73
C ALA A 224 3.58 7.43 11.48
N LEU A 225 2.84 8.54 11.39
CA LEU A 225 2.04 8.88 10.21
C LEU A 225 1.02 7.82 9.74
N PRO A 226 0.32 7.07 10.64
CA PRO A 226 -0.71 6.15 10.19
C PRO A 226 -1.90 6.90 9.60
N ALA A 227 -2.30 6.52 8.40
CA ALA A 227 -3.50 7.06 7.78
C ALA A 227 -4.16 6.10 6.80
N VAL A 228 -5.45 6.38 6.55
CA VAL A 228 -6.15 5.95 5.33
C VAL A 228 -6.33 7.17 4.45
N VAL A 229 -5.94 7.07 3.19
CA VAL A 229 -6.08 8.12 2.18
C VAL A 229 -6.92 7.66 1.01
N THR A 230 -7.62 8.59 0.36
CA THR A 230 -8.38 8.32 -0.86
C THR A 230 -7.46 7.99 -2.03
N GLY A 231 -7.84 7.05 -2.90
CA GLY A 231 -7.08 6.70 -4.10
C GLY A 231 -5.97 5.68 -3.85
N ASP A 232 -5.08 5.53 -4.84
CA ASP A 232 -3.93 4.61 -4.80
C ASP A 232 -2.61 5.40 -4.71
N VAL A 233 -1.97 5.41 -3.54
CA VAL A 233 -0.63 5.97 -3.36
C VAL A 233 0.40 4.87 -3.57
N ASP A 234 1.34 5.08 -4.48
CA ASP A 234 2.43 4.13 -4.72
C ASP A 234 3.46 4.18 -3.58
N LEU A 235 3.30 3.27 -2.62
CA LEU A 235 4.19 3.17 -1.46
C LEU A 235 5.62 2.77 -1.86
N THR A 236 5.83 2.14 -3.03
CA THR A 236 7.16 1.73 -3.49
C THR A 236 8.03 2.92 -3.90
N LYS A 237 7.39 4.02 -4.34
CA LYS A 237 8.04 5.29 -4.66
C LYS A 237 8.36 6.14 -3.42
N LYS A 238 8.10 5.64 -2.22
CA LYS A 238 8.25 6.36 -0.94
C LYS A 238 7.45 7.66 -0.84
N GLN A 239 6.29 7.74 -1.51
CA GLN A 239 5.44 8.94 -1.58
C GLN A 239 4.46 9.07 -0.40
N TRP A 240 4.76 8.46 0.74
CA TRP A 240 3.93 8.62 1.95
C TRP A 240 4.33 9.88 2.71
N GLY A 241 3.39 10.55 3.35
CA GLY A 241 3.67 11.79 4.10
C GLY A 241 2.46 12.25 4.89
N GLN A 242 2.42 13.53 5.27
CA GLN A 242 1.22 14.13 5.86
C GLN A 242 0.24 14.55 4.77
N PHE A 243 -0.99 14.03 4.84
CA PHE A 243 -2.06 14.37 3.90
C PHE A 243 -3.07 15.31 4.54
N ALA A 244 -3.69 16.16 3.71
CA ALA A 244 -4.80 17.00 4.11
C ALA A 244 -6.02 16.15 4.54
N TYR A 245 -6.73 16.58 5.58
CA TYR A 245 -7.87 15.84 6.11
C TYR A 245 -9.15 16.14 5.35
N LEU A 246 -9.88 15.10 4.96
CA LEU A 246 -11.21 15.16 4.38
C LEU A 246 -12.16 14.37 5.28
N GLY A 247 -12.90 15.08 6.13
CA GLY A 247 -13.93 14.49 7.00
C GLY A 247 -14.51 15.51 7.99
N ASP A 248 -15.67 15.17 8.55
CA ASP A 248 -16.32 16.00 9.57
C ASP A 248 -15.58 15.84 10.90
N ALA A 249 -15.13 16.97 11.47
CA ALA A 249 -14.50 16.99 12.78
C ALA A 249 -15.39 16.32 13.85
N ASP A 250 -16.71 16.40 13.67
CA ASP A 250 -17.70 16.18 14.74
C ASP A 250 -18.67 15.00 14.50
N GLN A 251 -18.67 14.37 13.32
CA GLN A 251 -19.53 13.20 13.08
C GLN A 251 -18.74 11.89 13.11
N PRO A 252 -19.17 10.88 13.89
CA PRO A 252 -18.55 9.56 13.86
C PRO A 252 -18.86 8.83 12.55
N ALA A 253 -17.97 7.89 12.17
CA ALA A 253 -18.14 7.10 10.96
C ALA A 253 -19.29 6.08 11.06
N TYR A 254 -19.70 5.74 12.28
CA TYR A 254 -20.81 4.85 12.61
C TYR A 254 -21.65 5.51 13.69
N ASN A 255 -22.97 5.35 13.59
CA ASN A 255 -23.99 5.63 14.61
C ASN A 255 -25.10 4.60 14.45
#